data_AF-A0A009I2Y5-F1
#
_entry.id   AF-A0A009I2Y5-F1
#
_cell.length_a   1.000
_cell.length_b   1.000
_cell.length_c   1.000
_cell.angle_alpha   90.00
_cell.angle_beta   90.00
_cell.angle_gamma   90.00
#
_symmetry.space_group_name_H-M   'P 1'
#
loop_
_entity.id
_entity.type
_entity.pdbx_description
1 polymer ?
#
loop_
_entity_poly.entity_id
_entity_poly.type
_entity_poly.pdbx_seq_one_letter_code
_entity_poly.pdbx_strand_id
1 'polypeptide(L)'
;MGEHIGTNHFRVSSLTVQKSGTIASFVRGITDAIKAIRLFHKSTNNNYQKFNYLGEWHSHPLFSVQPSSKDHHTMRELVSDPKVGANFVVLLIFHLKNNHLEGSAHTYLPDGSCYPSTLDLER
;
A
#
# COMPACT_ATOMS: atom_id res chain seq x y z
N MET A 1 -3.54 -0.88 -5.61
CA MET A 1 -4.79 -1.66 -5.59
C MET A 1 -4.48 -3.12 -5.81
N GLY A 2 -5.32 -4.03 -5.33
CA GLY A 2 -5.04 -5.46 -5.35
C GLY A 2 -6.23 -6.34 -5.72
N GLU A 3 -5.89 -7.55 -6.15
CA GLU A 3 -6.76 -8.68 -6.41
C GLU A 3 -6.59 -9.71 -5.30
N HIS A 4 -7.68 -10.12 -4.66
CA HIS A 4 -7.73 -11.24 -3.74
C HIS A 4 -7.70 -12.56 -4.54
N ILE A 5 -6.62 -13.33 -4.36
CA ILE A 5 -6.37 -14.57 -5.11
C ILE A 5 -6.36 -15.82 -4.22
N GLY A 6 -6.47 -15.65 -2.90
CA GLY A 6 -6.60 -16.72 -1.92
C GLY A 6 -6.50 -16.18 -0.49
N THR A 7 -6.70 -17.05 0.50
CA THR A 7 -6.60 -16.68 1.91
C THR A 7 -5.27 -16.01 2.22
N ASN A 8 -5.33 -14.74 2.67
CA ASN A 8 -4.16 -13.91 2.96
C ASN A 8 -3.20 -13.75 1.78
N HIS A 9 -3.68 -13.93 0.54
CA HIS A 9 -2.90 -13.85 -0.68
C HIS A 9 -3.53 -12.86 -1.65
N PHE A 10 -2.79 -11.78 -1.91
CA PHE A 10 -3.23 -10.68 -2.76
C PHE A 10 -2.17 -10.39 -3.81
N ARG A 11 -2.62 -10.21 -5.06
CA ARG A 11 -1.78 -9.71 -6.15
C ARG A 11 -1.94 -8.20 -6.25
N VAL A 12 -0.83 -7.47 -6.42
CA VAL A 12 -0.89 -6.04 -6.78
C VAL A 12 -1.26 -5.91 -8.26
N SER A 13 -2.46 -5.41 -8.55
CA SER A 13 -2.97 -5.33 -9.94
C SER A 13 -2.85 -3.94 -10.55
N SER A 14 -2.69 -2.90 -9.72
CA SER A 14 -2.55 -1.51 -10.18
C SER A 14 -1.83 -0.67 -9.13
N LEU A 15 -0.92 0.19 -9.59
CA LEU A 15 -0.17 1.14 -8.76
C LEU A 15 -0.40 2.55 -9.30
N THR A 16 -0.60 3.49 -8.38
CA THR A 16 -0.63 4.92 -8.71
C THR A 16 0.61 5.59 -8.16
N VAL A 17 1.21 6.47 -8.95
CA VAL A 17 2.35 7.31 -8.55
C VAL A 17 1.83 8.73 -8.28
N GLN A 18 2.02 9.22 -7.07
CA GLN A 18 1.82 10.62 -6.72
C GLN A 18 3.20 11.24 -6.48
N LYS A 19 3.55 12.31 -7.21
CA LYS A 19 4.87 12.96 -7.15
C LYS A 19 4.97 14.05 -6.07
N SER A 20 3.93 14.22 -5.25
CA SER A 20 3.87 15.22 -4.18
C SER A 20 4.47 14.68 -2.89
N GLY A 21 5.66 15.19 -2.51
CA GLY A 21 6.37 14.80 -1.30
C GLY A 21 7.83 15.30 -1.28
N THR A 22 8.53 15.11 -0.16
CA THR A 22 9.99 15.26 -0.08
C THR A 22 10.66 13.89 -0.11
N ILE A 23 12.01 13.84 -0.16
CA ILE A 23 12.80 12.59 -0.19
C ILE A 23 12.43 11.63 0.97
N ALA A 24 11.85 12.14 2.07
CA ALA A 24 11.48 11.37 3.26
C ALA A 24 10.05 11.66 3.78
N SER A 25 9.16 12.26 2.97
CA SER A 25 7.77 12.44 3.38
C SER A 25 6.80 12.40 2.21
N PHE A 26 5.77 11.57 2.34
CA PHE A 26 4.63 11.54 1.44
C PHE A 26 3.50 12.42 1.98
N VAL A 27 2.95 13.31 1.14
CA VAL A 27 1.73 14.08 1.46
C VAL A 27 0.58 13.50 0.67
N ARG A 28 -0.43 12.98 1.38
CA ARG A 28 -1.58 12.27 0.82
C ARG A 28 -2.47 13.21 -0.01
N GLY A 29 -2.48 13.05 -1.33
CA GLY A 29 -3.51 13.60 -2.21
C GLY A 29 -4.80 12.77 -2.13
N ILE A 30 -5.59 12.98 -1.06
CA ILE A 30 -6.80 12.17 -0.77
C ILE A 30 -7.75 12.12 -1.96
N THR A 31 -7.97 13.25 -2.64
CA THR A 31 -8.89 13.35 -3.78
C THR A 31 -8.46 12.48 -4.96
N ASP A 32 -7.17 12.49 -5.29
CA ASP A 32 -6.63 11.72 -6.42
C ASP A 32 -6.61 10.22 -6.11
N ALA A 33 -6.30 9.84 -4.87
CA ALA A 33 -6.40 8.46 -4.41
C ALA A 33 -7.84 7.93 -4.55
N ILE A 34 -8.84 8.69 -4.07
CA ILE A 34 -10.25 8.31 -4.19
C ILE A 34 -10.66 8.15 -5.65
N LYS A 35 -10.24 9.09 -6.52
CA LYS A 35 -10.54 9.01 -7.96
C LYS A 35 -9.94 7.75 -8.58
N ALA A 36 -8.69 7.44 -8.27
CA ALA A 36 -8.03 6.24 -8.79
C ALA A 36 -8.70 4.94 -8.31
N ILE A 37 -9.09 4.87 -7.03
CA ILE A 37 -9.83 3.73 -6.47
C ILE A 37 -11.16 3.54 -7.20
N ARG A 38 -11.93 4.62 -7.40
CA ARG A 38 -13.21 4.57 -8.14
C ARG A 38 -13.02 4.09 -9.58
N LEU A 39 -12.00 4.57 -10.27
CA LEU A 39 -11.69 4.14 -11.63
C LEU A 39 -11.29 2.65 -11.68
N PHE A 40 -10.49 2.20 -10.71
CA PHE A 40 -10.10 0.79 -10.58
C PHE A 40 -11.30 -0.13 -10.33
N HIS A 41 -12.23 0.26 -9.44
CA HIS A 41 -13.46 -0.50 -9.24
C HIS A 41 -14.31 -0.53 -10.51
N LYS A 42 -14.45 0.60 -11.21
CA LYS A 42 -15.18 0.64 -12.49
C LYS A 42 -14.55 -0.29 -13.54
N SER A 43 -13.22 -0.31 -13.67
CA SER A 43 -12.52 -1.18 -14.63
C SER A 43 -12.60 -2.67 -14.26
N THR A 44 -12.91 -2.98 -13.01
CA THR A 44 -13.05 -4.36 -12.51
C THR A 44 -14.51 -4.77 -12.34
N ASN A 45 -15.43 -4.09 -13.04
CA ASN A 45 -16.87 -4.31 -12.98
C ASN A 45 -17.45 -4.23 -11.56
N ASN A 46 -16.83 -3.43 -10.69
CA ASN A 46 -17.18 -3.26 -9.29
C ASN A 46 -17.22 -4.59 -8.50
N ASN A 47 -16.36 -5.55 -8.83
CA ASN A 47 -16.26 -6.80 -8.09
C ASN A 47 -15.47 -6.61 -6.78
N TYR A 48 -16.13 -6.05 -5.77
CA TYR A 48 -15.55 -5.74 -4.45
C TYR A 48 -15.15 -6.97 -3.63
N GLN A 49 -15.64 -8.16 -3.96
CA GLN A 49 -15.18 -9.40 -3.29
C GLN A 49 -13.76 -9.77 -3.73
N LYS A 50 -13.35 -9.30 -4.91
CA LYS A 50 -12.09 -9.68 -5.54
C LYS A 50 -11.12 -8.52 -5.70
N PHE A 51 -11.56 -7.32 -6.02
CA PHE A 51 -10.69 -6.18 -6.32
C PHE A 51 -10.92 -5.03 -5.36
N ASN A 52 -9.87 -4.65 -4.62
CA ASN A 52 -9.97 -3.66 -3.55
C ASN A 52 -8.75 -2.73 -3.51
N TYR A 53 -8.91 -1.62 -2.79
CA TYR A 53 -7.78 -0.86 -2.29
C TYR A 53 -6.99 -1.73 -1.30
N LEU A 54 -5.67 -1.81 -1.47
CA LEU A 54 -4.80 -2.69 -0.68
C LEU A 54 -3.97 -1.91 0.35
N GLY A 55 -3.66 -0.64 0.09
CA GLY A 55 -2.80 0.18 0.93
C GLY A 55 -1.92 1.12 0.10
N GLU A 56 -0.79 1.49 0.69
CA GLU A 56 0.12 2.52 0.18
C GLU A 56 1.48 1.92 -0.21
N TRP A 57 2.23 2.67 -1.01
CA TRP A 57 3.61 2.31 -1.32
C TRP A 57 4.47 3.55 -1.50
N HIS A 58 5.76 3.42 -1.19
CA HIS A 58 6.76 4.44 -1.50
C HIS A 58 8.16 3.84 -1.59
N SER A 59 9.14 4.67 -1.89
CA SER A 59 10.55 4.26 -1.95
C SER A 59 11.35 4.85 -0.80
N HIS A 60 12.34 4.12 -0.31
CA HIS A 60 13.42 4.59 0.55
C HIS A 60 14.74 4.56 -0.24
N PRO A 61 15.08 5.60 -1.03
CA PRO A 61 16.23 5.53 -1.94
C PRO A 61 17.59 5.45 -1.26
N LEU A 62 17.67 5.86 0.01
CA LEU A 62 18.91 5.96 0.79
C LEU A 62 18.85 5.16 2.10
N PHE A 63 17.76 4.44 2.36
CA PHE A 63 17.51 3.78 3.65
C PHE A 63 17.03 2.35 3.46
N SER A 64 16.95 1.60 4.57
CA SER A 64 16.39 0.25 4.55
C SER A 64 14.94 0.27 4.06
N VAL A 65 14.51 -0.84 3.44
CA VAL A 65 13.10 -1.07 3.10
C VAL A 65 12.19 -1.29 4.33
N GLN A 66 12.70 -1.22 5.56
CA GLN A 66 11.84 -1.30 6.74
C GLN A 66 11.10 0.03 6.98
N PRO A 67 9.83 0.00 7.42
CA PRO A 67 9.07 1.20 7.75
C PRO A 67 9.73 1.98 8.88
N SER A 68 9.71 3.31 8.75
CA SER A 68 10.08 4.23 9.82
C SER A 68 8.99 4.32 10.89
N SER A 69 9.31 4.93 12.03
CA SER A 69 8.30 5.27 13.04
C SER A 69 7.17 6.15 12.48
N LYS A 70 7.48 7.02 11.50
CA LYS A 70 6.48 7.87 10.85
C LYS A 70 5.58 7.06 9.94
N ASP A 71 6.14 6.13 9.16
CA ASP A 71 5.35 5.22 8.30
C ASP A 71 4.39 4.38 9.13
N HIS A 72 4.88 3.79 10.23
CA HIS A 72 4.06 3.03 11.16
C HIS A 72 2.90 3.84 11.73
N HIS A 73 3.17 5.09 12.13
CA HIS A 73 2.13 5.97 12.65
C HIS A 73 1.09 6.31 11.58
N THR A 74 1.51 6.69 10.38
CA THR A 74 0.61 7.02 9.26
C THR A 74 -0.26 5.84 8.84
N MET A 75 0.30 4.63 8.75
CA MET A 75 -0.48 3.45 8.38
C MET A 75 -1.48 3.03 9.47
N ARG A 76 -1.14 3.22 10.75
CA ARG A 76 -2.08 3.03 11.86
C ARG A 76 -3.22 4.05 11.83
N GLU A 77 -2.92 5.33 11.59
CA GLU A 77 -3.96 6.34 11.41
C GLU A 77 -4.88 5.98 10.24
N LEU A 78 -4.31 5.56 9.10
CA LEU A 78 -5.04 5.19 7.90
C LEU A 78 -6.02 4.03 8.13
N VAL A 79 -5.55 2.94 8.75
CA VAL A 79 -6.38 1.74 8.96
C VAL A 79 -7.41 1.92 10.07
N SER A 80 -7.15 2.82 11.02
CA SER A 80 -8.08 3.14 12.10
C SER A 80 -9.17 4.14 11.71
N ASP A 81 -9.00 4.87 10.59
CA ASP A 81 -9.97 5.88 10.14
C ASP A 81 -11.25 5.20 9.59
N PRO A 82 -12.41 5.36 10.25
CA PRO A 82 -13.66 4.75 9.80
C PRO A 82 -14.12 5.24 8.42
N LYS A 83 -13.65 6.42 7.98
CA LYS A 83 -13.95 6.95 6.64
C LYS A 83 -13.20 6.22 5.54
N VAL A 84 -12.07 5.60 5.87
CA VAL A 84 -11.34 4.71 4.95
C VAL A 84 -12.05 3.36 4.89
N GLY A 85 -12.50 2.85 6.04
CA GLY A 85 -13.32 1.63 6.12
C GLY A 85 -12.59 0.36 5.69
N ALA A 86 -11.25 0.34 5.79
CA ALA A 86 -10.43 -0.80 5.43
C ALA A 86 -10.26 -1.75 6.62
N ASN A 87 -10.42 -3.06 6.37
CA ASN A 87 -10.19 -4.09 7.40
C ASN A 87 -8.70 -4.37 7.65
N PHE A 88 -7.86 -3.98 6.69
CA PHE A 88 -6.41 -3.99 6.76
C PHE A 88 -5.85 -3.07 5.68
N VAL A 89 -4.60 -2.67 5.82
CA VAL A 89 -3.83 -1.98 4.78
C VAL A 89 -2.41 -2.52 4.73
N VAL A 90 -1.84 -2.60 3.54
CA VAL A 90 -0.47 -3.04 3.30
C VAL A 90 0.38 -1.83 2.94
N LEU A 91 1.54 -1.70 3.58
CA LEU A 91 2.58 -0.76 3.16
C LEU A 91 3.63 -1.53 2.37
N LEU A 92 3.93 -1.09 1.15
CA LEU A 92 5.06 -1.57 0.38
C LEU A 92 6.17 -0.51 0.37
N ILE A 93 7.40 -0.91 0.71
CA ILE A 93 8.55 -0.01 0.64
C ILE A 93 9.60 -0.63 -0.26
N PHE A 94 10.04 0.13 -1.24
CA PHE A 94 11.05 -0.30 -2.22
C PHE A 94 12.34 0.50 -2.15
N HIS A 95 13.44 -0.14 -2.48
CA HIS A 95 14.75 0.48 -2.65
C HIS A 95 15.44 -0.15 -3.86
N LEU A 96 15.90 0.68 -4.80
CA LEU A 96 16.66 0.23 -5.96
C LEU A 96 18.15 0.41 -5.67
N LYS A 97 18.88 -0.71 -5.56
CA LYS A 97 20.32 -0.72 -5.29
C LYS A 97 21.02 -1.57 -6.34
N ASN A 98 21.96 -0.98 -7.09
CA ASN A 98 22.75 -1.69 -8.12
C ASN A 98 21.87 -2.48 -9.13
N ASN A 99 20.78 -1.87 -9.62
CA ASN A 99 19.76 -2.50 -10.48
C ASN A 99 19.02 -3.70 -9.85
N HIS A 100 19.16 -3.91 -8.54
CA HIS A 100 18.38 -4.87 -7.78
C HIS A 100 17.28 -4.15 -7.01
N LEU A 101 16.03 -4.56 -7.20
CA LEU A 101 14.89 -4.03 -6.48
C LEU A 101 14.72 -4.82 -5.16
N GLU A 102 15.05 -4.17 -4.05
CA GLU A 102 14.72 -4.65 -2.72
C GLU A 102 13.35 -4.13 -2.32
N GLY A 103 12.56 -4.95 -1.63
CA GLY A 103 11.22 -4.58 -1.20
C GLY A 103 10.84 -5.21 0.13
N SER A 104 9.91 -4.59 0.82
CA SER A 104 9.24 -5.17 2.00
C SER A 104 7.74 -4.92 1.93
N ALA A 105 6.98 -5.74 2.65
CA ALA A 105 5.54 -5.58 2.81
C ALA A 105 5.16 -5.71 4.30
N HIS A 106 4.30 -4.82 4.78
CA HIS A 106 3.82 -4.84 6.16
C HIS A 106 2.32 -4.60 6.20
N THR A 107 1.59 -5.51 6.84
CA THR A 107 0.13 -5.43 7.00
C THR A 107 -0.21 -4.80 8.34
N TYR A 108 -1.08 -3.79 8.32
CA TYR A 108 -1.60 -3.12 9.49
C TYR A 108 -3.08 -3.44 9.65
N LEU A 109 -3.51 -3.69 10.89
CA LEU A 109 -4.90 -3.98 11.24
C LEU A 109 -5.50 -2.83 12.07
N PRO A 110 -6.84 -2.66 12.07
CA PRO A 110 -7.52 -1.63 12.86
C PRO A 110 -7.27 -1.68 14.36
N ASP A 111 -6.87 -2.84 14.91
CA ASP A 111 -6.49 -3.01 16.32
C ASP A 111 -5.11 -2.43 16.66
N GLY A 112 -4.40 -1.88 15.67
CA GLY A 112 -3.08 -1.27 15.80
C GLY A 112 -1.92 -2.24 15.62
N SER A 113 -2.19 -3.55 15.44
CA SER A 113 -1.16 -4.55 15.16
C SER A 113 -0.57 -4.37 13.76
N CYS A 114 0.69 -4.81 13.63
CA CYS A 114 1.44 -4.77 12.38
C CYS A 114 2.23 -6.07 12.24
N TYR A 115 2.14 -6.69 11.07
CA TYR A 115 2.84 -7.94 10.76
C TYR A 115 3.65 -7.79 9.47
N PRO A 116 4.88 -8.33 9.41
CA PRO A 116 5.56 -8.47 8.13
C PRO A 116 4.78 -9.44 7.24
N SER A 117 4.66 -9.08 5.97
CA SER A 117 4.05 -9.90 4.93
C SER A 117 5.13 -10.38 3.97
N THR A 118 4.94 -11.57 3.41
CA THR A 118 5.78 -12.05 2.31
C THR A 118 5.49 -11.23 1.06
N LEU A 119 6.55 -10.74 0.41
CA LEU A 119 6.48 -10.03 -0.86
C LEU A 119 7.14 -10.86 -1.94
N ASP A 120 6.34 -11.35 -2.89
CA ASP A 120 6.81 -12.05 -4.07
C ASP A 120 6.76 -11.11 -5.28
N LEU A 121 7.90 -10.93 -5.95
CA LEU A 121 7.98 -10.18 -7.20
C LEU A 121 7.80 -11.13 -8.37
N GLU A 122 6.72 -10.96 -9.12
CA GLU A 122 6.51 -11.67 -10.38
C GLU A 122 7.63 -11.31 -11.37
N ARG A 123 8.21 -12.32 -12.02
CA ARG A 123 9.30 -12.20 -13.00
C ARG A 123 8.78 -12.14 -14.42
#